data_AF-A0A832IAF8-F1
#
_entry.id   AF-A0A832IAF8-F1
#
_cell.length_a   1.000
_cell.length_b   1.000
_cell.length_c   1.000
_cell.angle_alpha   90.00
_cell.angle_beta   90.00
_cell.angle_gamma   90.00
#
_symmetry.space_group_name_H-M   'P 1'
#
loop_
_entity.id
_entity.type
_entity.pdbx_description
1 polymer ?
#
loop_
_entity_poly.entity_id
_entity_poly.type
_entity_poly.pdbx_seq_one_letter_code
_entity_poly.pdbx_strand_id
1 'polypeptide(L)' 'MKNFLPPCPFAIPPMAQPSRRKIYQYLFSEGEKTVGEITKKLKLRQPTVSYHLKMMEKEG' A
#
# COMPACT_ATOMS: atom_id res chain seq x y z
N MET A 1 14.71 -25.87 -15.03
CA MET A 1 15.19 -24.83 -14.09
C MET A 1 14.21 -23.67 -14.16
N LYS A 2 13.34 -23.49 -13.17
CA LYS A 2 12.47 -22.31 -13.10
C LYS A 2 13.27 -21.28 -12.31
N ASN A 3 13.71 -20.21 -12.97
CA ASN A 3 14.36 -19.09 -12.31
C ASN A 3 13.32 -18.42 -11.41
N PHE A 4 13.34 -18.79 -10.13
CA PHE A 4 12.53 -18.15 -9.11
C PHE A 4 13.27 -16.86 -8.71
N LEU A 5 13.04 -15.80 -9.48
CA LEU A 5 13.30 -14.45 -8.99
C LEU A 5 12.51 -14.31 -7.67
N PRO A 6 13.11 -13.81 -6.58
CA PRO A 6 12.34 -13.52 -5.37
C PRO A 6 11.16 -12.65 -5.80
N PRO A 7 9.91 -12.98 -5.45
CA PRO A 7 8.78 -12.19 -5.90
C PRO A 7 9.00 -10.78 -5.37
N CYS A 8 9.25 -9.83 -6.27
CA CYS A 8 9.27 -8.42 -5.90
C CYS A 8 7.99 -8.19 -5.09
N PRO A 9 8.04 -7.73 -3.83
CA PRO A 9 6.84 -7.58 -3.01
C PRO A 9 5.84 -6.62 -3.66
N PHE A 10 6.29 -5.84 -4.64
CA PHE A 10 5.49 -4.91 -5.43
C PHE A 10 4.87 -5.49 -6.72
N ALA A 11 5.19 -6.73 -7.08
CA ALA A 11 4.66 -7.42 -8.26
C ALA A 11 3.34 -8.16 -7.99
N ILE A 12 2.88 -8.25 -6.74
CA ILE A 12 1.56 -8.79 -6.41
C ILE A 12 0.44 -7.81 -6.79
N PRO A 13 -0.74 -8.27 -7.25
CA PRO A 13 -1.80 -7.40 -7.76
C PRO A 13 -2.23 -6.25 -6.82
N PRO A 14 -2.31 -6.45 -5.48
CA PRO A 14 -2.59 -5.35 -4.55
C PRO A 14 -1.48 -4.28 -4.55
N MET A 15 -0.22 -4.63 -4.75
CA MET A 15 0.89 -3.66 -4.75
C MET A 15 1.19 -3.07 -6.13
N ALA A 16 0.49 -3.50 -7.19
CA ALA A 16 0.62 -2.95 -8.53
C ALA A 16 0.14 -1.49 -8.63
N GLN A 17 -0.81 -1.09 -7.78
CA GLN A 17 -1.34 0.28 -7.79
C GLN A 17 -0.40 1.24 -7.01
N PRO A 18 0.00 2.39 -7.61
CA PRO A 18 1.02 3.28 -7.02
C PRO A 18 0.68 3.89 -5.66
N SER A 19 -0.57 4.30 -5.44
CA SER A 19 -1.06 4.81 -4.15
C SER A 19 -1.01 3.76 -3.03
N ARG A 20 -1.37 2.50 -3.31
CA ARG A 20 -1.25 1.39 -2.34
C ARG A 20 0.21 1.19 -1.93
N ARG A 21 1.12 1.25 -2.90
CA ARG A 21 2.56 1.18 -2.67
C ARG A 21 3.06 2.34 -1.79
N LYS A 22 2.62 3.56 -2.05
CA LYS A 22 2.96 4.75 -1.23
C LYS A 22 2.41 4.65 0.20
N ILE A 23 1.19 4.14 0.38
CA ILE A 23 0.59 3.93 1.70
C ILE A 23 1.40 2.88 2.47
N TYR A 24 1.68 1.73 1.86
CA TYR A 24 2.49 0.68 2.47
C TYR A 24 3.87 1.19 2.87
N GLN A 25 4.56 1.89 1.97
CA GLN A 25 5.92 2.38 2.22
C GLN A 25 5.95 3.43 3.36
N TYR A 26 4.91 4.26 3.45
CA TYR A 26 4.76 5.21 4.56
C TYR A 26 4.55 4.50 5.90
N LEU A 27 3.63 3.55 5.96
CA LEU A 27 3.36 2.76 7.18
C LEU A 27 4.57 1.92 7.59
N PHE A 28 5.28 1.32 6.63
CA PHE A 28 6.49 0.54 6.87
C PHE A 28 7.62 1.39 7.47
N SER A 29 7.77 2.64 7.01
CA SER A 29 8.86 3.51 7.44
C SER A 29 8.57 4.24 8.75
N GLU A 30 7.30 4.58 9.00
CA GLU A 30 6.90 5.53 10.06
C GLU A 30 5.99 4.90 11.13
N GLY A 31 5.68 3.61 10.98
CA GLY A 31 4.80 2.85 11.86
C GLY A 31 3.32 3.11 11.62
N GLU A 32 2.49 2.71 12.58
CA GLU A 32 1.04 2.88 12.52
C GLU A 32 0.64 4.35 12.38
N LYS A 33 -0.37 4.61 11.54
CA LYS A 33 -0.93 5.94 11.28
C LYS A 33 -2.44 5.86 11.13
N THR A 34 -3.11 6.91 11.53
CA THR A 34 -4.53 7.11 11.25
C THR A 34 -4.76 7.42 9.76
N VAL A 35 -5.98 7.15 9.27
CA VAL A 35 -6.39 7.50 7.91
C VAL A 35 -6.20 9.00 7.63
N GLY A 36 -6.43 9.87 8.63
CA GLY A 36 -6.24 11.31 8.53
C GLY A 36 -4.78 11.71 8.30
N GLU A 37 -3.84 11.07 9.01
CA GLU A 37 -2.40 11.30 8.82
C GLU A 37 -1.93 10.85 7.43
N ILE A 38 -2.40 9.70 6.96
CA ILE A 38 -2.08 9.18 5.62
C ILE A 38 -2.62 10.12 4.54
N THR A 39 -3.87 10.57 4.69
CA THR A 39 -4.53 11.53 3.79
C THR A 39 -3.71 12.82 3.68
N LYS A 40 -3.33 13.40 4.83
CA LYS A 40 -2.53 14.64 4.88
C LYS A 40 -1.14 14.46 4.27
N LYS A 41 -0.42 13.40 4.64
CA LYS A 41 0.96 13.16 4.19
C LYS A 41 1.04 12.89 2.69
N LEU A 42 0.19 12.00 2.19
CA LEU A 42 0.23 11.53 0.80
C LEU A 42 -0.60 12.38 -0.16
N LYS A 43 -1.30 13.40 0.35
CA LYS A 43 -2.22 14.28 -0.40
C LYS A 43 -3.27 13.48 -1.18
N LEU A 44 -3.74 12.37 -0.60
CA LEU A 44 -4.81 11.55 -1.14
C LEU A 44 -6.14 11.96 -0.51
N ARG A 45 -7.25 11.67 -1.18
CA ARG A 45 -8.59 11.84 -0.58
C ARG A 45 -8.84 10.71 0.43
N GLN A 46 -9.52 11.02 1.53
CA GLN A 46 -9.85 10.03 2.56
C GLN A 46 -10.57 8.78 2.00
N PRO A 47 -11.60 8.89 1.11
CA PRO A 47 -12.24 7.70 0.54
C PRO A 47 -11.27 6.81 -0.26
N THR A 48 -10.29 7.41 -0.95
CA THR A 48 -9.26 6.69 -1.69
C THR A 48 -8.35 5.92 -0.74
N VAL A 49 -7.95 6.53 0.38
CA VAL A 49 -7.13 5.87 1.41
C VAL A 49 -7.89 4.71 2.02
N SER A 50 -9.14 4.90 2.45
CA SER A 50 -9.96 3.83 3.04
C SER A 50 -10.19 2.67 2.07
N TYR A 51 -10.49 2.97 0.79
CA TYR A 51 -10.63 1.93 -0.23
C TYR A 51 -9.34 1.12 -0.41
N HIS A 52 -8.20 1.79 -0.50
CA HIS A 52 -6.90 1.14 -0.68
C HIS A 52 -6.51 0.29 0.52
N LEU A 53 -6.70 0.78 1.75
CA LEU A 53 -6.44 0.00 2.96
C LEU A 53 -7.31 -1.27 2.99
N LYS A 54 -8.61 -1.15 2.71
CA LYS A 54 -9.53 -2.31 2.65
C LYS A 54 -9.12 -3.34 1.59
N MET A 55 -8.66 -2.88 0.42
CA MET A 55 -8.18 -3.79 -0.62
C MET A 55 -6.90 -4.52 -0.19
N MET A 56 -5.96 -3.82 0.45
CA MET A 56 -4.72 -4.42 0.94
C MET A 56 -4.95 -5.39 2.10
N GLU A 57 -5.91 -5.12 2.98
CA GLU A 57 -6.31 -6.03 4.06
C GLU A 57 -6.94 -7.32 3.53
N LYS A 58 -7.76 -7.22 2.47
CA LYS A 58 -8.48 -8.37 1.89
C LYS A 58 -7.61 -9.27 1.02
N GLU A 59 -6.65 -8.70 0.31
CA GLU A 59 -5.92 -9.38 -0.78
C GLU A 59 -4.40 -9.46 -0.57
N GLY A 60 -3.87 -8.82 0.47
CA GLY A 60 -2.44 -8.73 0.78
C GLY A 60 -1.91 -9.86 1.65
#